data_AF-A0A3S2D497-F1
#
_entry.id   AF-A0A3S2D497-F1
#
_cell.length_a   1.000
_cell.length_b   1.000
_cell.length_c   1.000
_cell.angle_alpha   90.00
_cell.angle_beta   90.00
_cell.angle_gamma   90.00
#
_symmetry.space_group_name_H-M   'P 1'
#
loop_
_entity.id
_entity.type
_entity.pdbx_description
1 polymer ?
#
loop_
_entity_poly.entity_id
_entity_poly.type
_entity_poly.pdbx_seq_one_letter_code
_entity_poly.pdbx_strand_id
1 'polypeptide(L)'
;MSRREELPPGFDEPVFAEPWQAEAFAMTVALHDKGLFSWSEWAQALSSEVKRPGAAADGHDYYEHWLAALESLLASKGLAAKSDVDAMAEAWERAAHATPHGKPILLENDPQRIR
;
A
#
# COMPACT_ATOMS: atom_id res chain seq x y z
N MET A 1 -7.63 34.66 -22.57
CA MET A 1 -8.05 33.26 -22.39
C MET A 1 -8.24 33.03 -20.91
N SER A 2 -9.47 32.89 -20.42
CA SER A 2 -9.75 32.68 -19.00
C SER A 2 -9.23 31.33 -18.56
N ARG A 3 -8.32 31.32 -17.59
CA ARG A 3 -7.95 30.14 -16.80
C ARG A 3 -9.22 29.68 -16.08
N ARG A 4 -9.74 28.50 -16.43
CA ARG A 4 -10.73 27.82 -15.58
C ARG A 4 -9.96 27.40 -14.34
N GLU A 5 -10.19 28.06 -13.22
CA GLU A 5 -9.87 27.48 -11.91
C GLU A 5 -10.80 26.29 -11.73
N GLU A 6 -10.24 25.08 -11.74
CA GLU A 6 -10.95 23.87 -11.38
C GLU A 6 -11.41 24.01 -9.93
N LEU A 7 -12.71 23.89 -9.70
CA LEU A 7 -13.29 23.90 -8.36
C LEU A 7 -12.70 22.74 -7.55
N PRO A 8 -12.50 22.91 -6.23
CA PRO A 8 -12.08 21.79 -5.40
C PRO A 8 -13.08 20.64 -5.55
N PRO A 9 -12.61 19.38 -5.51
CA PRO A 9 -13.44 18.22 -5.68
C PRO A 9 -14.64 18.27 -4.72
N GLY A 10 -15.82 17.97 -5.24
CA GLY A 10 -17.06 17.97 -4.46
C GLY A 10 -17.04 16.87 -3.40
N PHE A 11 -17.89 16.99 -2.38
CA PHE A 11 -18.02 16.00 -1.30
C PHE A 11 -18.39 14.56 -1.77
N ASP A 12 -18.70 14.37 -3.05
CA ASP A 12 -19.06 13.08 -3.67
C ASP A 12 -17.89 12.39 -4.39
N GLU A 13 -16.69 12.97 -4.44
CA GLU A 13 -15.52 12.28 -5.02
C GLU A 13 -14.92 11.26 -4.04
N PRO A 14 -14.55 10.06 -4.53
CA PRO A 14 -13.88 9.07 -3.70
C PRO A 14 -12.59 9.63 -3.11
N VAL A 15 -12.48 9.60 -1.78
CA VAL A 15 -11.25 9.99 -1.05
C VAL A 15 -10.05 9.11 -1.45
N PHE A 16 -10.34 7.87 -1.86
CA PHE A 16 -9.37 6.90 -2.36
C PHE A 16 -9.77 6.48 -3.78
N ALA A 17 -8.82 6.47 -4.70
CA ALA A 17 -9.06 6.08 -6.09
C ALA A 17 -9.27 4.57 -6.24
N GLU A 18 -8.60 3.78 -5.39
CA GLU A 18 -8.67 2.32 -5.38
C GLU A 18 -8.88 1.80 -3.95
N PRO A 19 -9.59 0.69 -3.74
CA PRO A 19 -9.85 0.15 -2.39
C PRO A 19 -8.58 -0.11 -1.57
N TRP A 20 -7.51 -0.59 -2.20
CA TRP A 20 -6.25 -0.90 -1.52
C TRP A 20 -5.59 0.34 -0.88
N GLN A 21 -5.85 1.54 -1.40
CA GLN A 21 -5.30 2.78 -0.84
C GLN A 21 -5.90 3.07 0.55
N ALA A 22 -7.20 2.79 0.70
CA ALA A 22 -7.89 2.90 1.99
C ALA A 22 -7.36 1.86 2.99
N GLU A 23 -7.08 0.64 2.51
CA GLU A 23 -6.49 -0.42 3.33
C GLU A 23 -5.08 -0.06 3.81
N ALA A 24 -4.22 0.45 2.92
CA ALA A 24 -2.87 0.91 3.27
C ALA A 24 -2.91 2.04 4.32
N PHE A 25 -3.80 3.02 4.13
CA PHE A 25 -4.02 4.08 5.12
C PHE A 25 -4.48 3.52 6.47
N ALA A 26 -5.49 2.65 6.47
CA ALA A 26 -6.03 2.05 7.68
C ALA A 26 -4.97 1.21 8.43
N MET A 27 -4.12 0.47 7.71
CA MET A 27 -3.00 -0.27 8.29
C MET A 27 -2.00 0.68 8.96
N THR A 28 -1.59 1.76 8.29
CA THR A 28 -0.69 2.76 8.90
C THR A 28 -1.24 3.30 10.21
N VAL A 29 -2.52 3.70 10.24
CA VAL A 29 -3.17 4.20 11.46
C VAL A 29 -3.22 3.12 12.55
N ALA A 30 -3.65 1.90 12.21
CA ALA A 30 -3.77 0.82 13.17
C ALA A 30 -2.42 0.37 13.77
N LEU A 31 -1.34 0.41 12.98
CA LEU A 31 0.01 0.09 13.45
C LEU A 31 0.59 1.20 14.34
N HIS A 32 0.32 2.47 14.01
CA HIS A 32 0.63 3.61 14.87
C HIS A 32 -0.10 3.51 16.21
N ASP A 33 -1.42 3.23 16.20
CA ASP A 33 -2.23 3.16 17.41
C ASP A 33 -1.80 2.01 18.35
N LYS A 34 -1.17 0.98 17.79
CA LYS A 34 -0.50 -0.10 18.55
C LYS A 34 0.89 0.28 19.08
N GLY A 35 1.37 1.49 18.80
CA GLY A 35 2.66 2.00 19.26
C GLY A 35 3.87 1.38 18.54
N LEU A 36 3.68 0.79 17.36
CA LEU A 36 4.78 0.15 16.62
C LEU A 36 5.73 1.17 16.00
N PHE A 37 5.24 2.36 15.69
CA PHE A 37 6.02 3.53 15.30
C PHE A 37 5.30 4.82 15.71
N SER A 38 6.05 5.91 15.80
CA SER A 38 5.53 7.26 16.00
C SER A 38 5.19 7.95 14.67
N TRP A 39 4.33 8.96 14.72
CA TRP A 39 4.06 9.80 13.54
C TRP A 39 5.30 10.49 12.97
N SER A 40 6.31 10.78 13.80
CA SER A 40 7.57 11.37 13.34
C SER A 40 8.40 10.37 12.51
N GLU A 41 8.49 9.12 12.95
CA GLU A 41 9.13 8.05 12.17
C GLU A 41 8.38 7.80 10.86
N TRP A 42 7.04 7.77 10.90
CA TRP A 42 6.21 7.66 9.71
C TRP A 42 6.46 8.81 8.71
N ALA A 43 6.40 10.06 9.17
CA ALA A 43 6.61 11.22 8.33
C ALA A 43 8.01 11.22 7.69
N GLN A 44 9.03 10.76 8.41
CA GLN A 44 10.38 10.59 7.88
C GLN A 44 10.45 9.50 6.80
N ALA A 45 9.85 8.33 7.04
CA ALA A 45 9.81 7.23 6.08
C ALA A 45 9.09 7.66 4.79
N LEU A 46 7.88 8.22 4.90
CA LEU A 46 7.09 8.69 3.76
C LEU A 46 7.80 9.80 2.98
N SER A 47 8.40 10.75 3.68
CA SER A 47 9.16 11.83 3.04
C SER A 47 10.35 11.31 2.24
N SER A 48 10.97 10.22 2.70
CA SER A 48 12.10 9.61 2.00
C SER A 48 11.66 8.99 0.68
N GLU A 49 10.50 8.31 0.66
CA GLU A 49 9.96 7.68 -0.55
C GLU A 49 9.43 8.71 -1.56
N VAL A 50 8.61 9.67 -1.13
CA VAL A 50 8.02 10.69 -2.01
C VAL A 50 9.08 11.60 -2.66
N LYS A 51 10.27 11.73 -2.05
CA LYS A 51 11.39 12.51 -2.60
C LYS A 51 12.28 11.71 -3.54
N ARG A 52 11.99 10.42 -3.79
CA ARG A 52 12.82 9.60 -4.67
C ARG A 52 12.78 10.13 -6.11
N PRO A 53 13.92 10.11 -6.81
CA PRO A 53 13.93 10.42 -8.24
C PRO A 53 12.97 9.50 -9.00
N GLY A 54 12.08 10.08 -9.80
CA GLY A 54 11.09 9.34 -10.59
C GLY A 54 9.67 9.36 -10.03
N ALA A 55 9.43 9.99 -8.87
CA ALA A 55 8.07 10.23 -8.38
C ALA A 55 7.25 11.03 -9.42
N ALA A 56 6.01 10.63 -9.62
CA ALA A 56 5.13 11.23 -10.61
C ALA A 56 4.81 12.69 -10.25
N ALA A 57 4.93 13.59 -11.23
CA ALA A 57 4.70 15.01 -11.00
C ALA A 57 3.22 15.35 -10.69
N ASP A 58 2.29 14.48 -11.11
CA ASP A 58 0.86 14.56 -10.84
C ASP A 58 0.44 13.78 -9.58
N GLY A 59 1.37 13.05 -8.95
CA GLY A 59 1.15 12.35 -7.68
C GLY A 59 0.28 11.09 -7.76
N HIS A 60 0.02 10.53 -8.94
CA HIS A 60 -0.79 9.30 -9.05
C HIS A 60 -0.16 8.09 -8.33
N ASP A 61 1.16 8.11 -8.13
CA ASP A 61 1.95 7.11 -7.41
C ASP A 61 2.04 7.36 -5.89
N TYR A 62 1.31 8.36 -5.36
CA TYR A 62 1.41 8.76 -3.95
C TYR A 62 1.19 7.60 -2.98
N TYR A 63 0.16 6.78 -3.21
CA TYR A 63 -0.12 5.62 -2.35
C TYR A 63 0.84 4.45 -2.60
N GLU A 64 1.53 4.41 -3.73
CA GLU A 64 2.62 3.44 -3.96
C GLU A 64 3.83 3.81 -3.10
N HIS A 65 4.20 5.10 -3.06
CA HIS A 65 5.22 5.61 -2.13
C HIS A 65 4.81 5.44 -0.66
N TRP A 66 3.52 5.57 -0.35
CA TRP A 66 2.97 5.29 0.97
C TRP A 66 3.20 3.83 1.38
N LEU A 67 2.88 2.89 0.50
CA LEU A 67 3.08 1.46 0.75
C LEU A 67 4.56 1.13 0.90
N ALA A 68 5.42 1.64 0.01
CA ALA A 68 6.87 1.46 0.09
C ALA A 68 7.45 2.00 1.42
N ALA A 69 6.96 3.14 1.89
CA ALA A 69 7.37 3.71 3.16
C ALA A 69 6.95 2.84 4.35
N LEU A 70 5.73 2.29 4.31
CA LEU A 70 5.22 1.39 5.34
C LEU A 70 6.03 0.09 5.40
N GLU A 71 6.28 -0.55 4.25
CA GLU A 71 7.13 -1.74 4.16
C GLU A 71 8.54 -1.49 4.70
N SER A 72 9.17 -0.40 4.28
CA SER A 72 10.52 -0.01 4.73
C SER A 72 10.57 0.22 6.24
N LEU A 73 9.58 0.92 6.79
CA LEU A 73 9.49 1.20 8.22
C LEU A 73 9.30 -0.09 9.02
N LEU A 74 8.40 -0.99 8.60
CA LEU A 74 8.17 -2.26 9.27
C LEU A 74 9.39 -3.19 9.18
N ALA A 75 10.08 -3.20 8.05
CA ALA A 75 11.32 -3.96 7.87
C ALA A 75 12.44 -3.44 8.78
N SER A 76 12.60 -2.11 8.88
CA SER A 76 13.60 -1.49 9.77
C SER A 76 13.40 -1.83 11.24
N LYS A 77 12.15 -2.15 11.62
CA LYS A 77 11.76 -2.56 12.98
C LYS A 77 11.74 -4.08 13.18
N GLY A 78 12.06 -4.86 12.15
CA GLY A 78 12.03 -6.32 12.20
C GLY A 78 10.63 -6.92 12.34
N LEU A 79 9.59 -6.17 11.97
CA LEU A 79 8.18 -6.60 12.10
C LEU A 79 7.68 -7.34 10.84
N ALA A 80 8.16 -6.93 9.67
CA ALA A 80 7.88 -7.57 8.40
C ALA A 80 9.08 -7.36 7.47
N ALA A 81 9.86 -8.41 7.20
CA ALA A 81 10.96 -8.29 6.25
C ALA A 81 10.41 -8.16 4.83
N LYS A 82 11.11 -7.39 3.97
CA LYS A 82 10.70 -7.25 2.57
C LYS A 82 10.53 -8.60 1.86
N SER A 83 11.44 -9.54 2.12
CA SER A 83 11.35 -10.89 1.55
C SER A 83 10.07 -11.63 1.94
N ASP A 84 9.56 -11.40 3.14
CA ASP A 84 8.36 -12.08 3.63
C ASP A 84 7.11 -11.47 2.99
N VAL A 85 7.09 -10.15 2.82
CA VAL A 85 6.04 -9.42 2.10
C VAL A 85 6.00 -9.86 0.63
N ASP A 86 7.16 -9.87 -0.04
CA ASP A 86 7.29 -10.28 -1.43
C ASP A 86 6.84 -11.74 -1.60
N ALA A 87 7.30 -12.65 -0.73
CA ALA A 87 6.89 -14.06 -0.76
C ALA A 87 5.38 -14.25 -0.54
N MET A 88 4.76 -13.45 0.33
CA MET A 88 3.32 -13.47 0.56
C MET A 88 2.54 -12.95 -0.66
N ALA A 89 3.00 -11.86 -1.28
CA ALA A 89 2.40 -11.32 -2.50
C ALA A 89 2.44 -12.36 -3.64
N GLU A 90 3.61 -12.97 -3.87
CA GLU A 90 3.77 -14.03 -4.86
C GLU A 90 2.87 -15.25 -4.56
N ALA A 91 2.70 -15.62 -3.29
CA ALA A 91 1.81 -16.70 -2.90
C ALA A 91 0.34 -16.38 -3.23
N TRP A 92 -0.10 -15.14 -2.99
CA TRP A 92 -1.43 -14.69 -3.39
C TRP A 92 -1.62 -14.65 -4.91
N GLU A 93 -0.61 -14.22 -5.68
CA GLU A 93 -0.66 -14.25 -7.14
C GLU A 93 -0.79 -15.68 -7.68
N ARG A 94 0.00 -16.63 -7.12
CA ARG A 94 -0.12 -18.05 -7.49
C ARG A 94 -1.48 -18.62 -7.11
N ALA A 95 -1.98 -18.30 -5.92
CA ALA A 95 -3.31 -18.70 -5.49
C ALA A 95 -4.40 -18.16 -6.42
N ALA A 96 -4.31 -16.90 -6.82
CA ALA A 96 -5.25 -16.28 -7.76
C ALA A 96 -5.24 -17.00 -9.12
N HIS A 97 -4.06 -17.26 -9.67
CA HIS A 97 -3.92 -18.01 -10.93
C HIS A 97 -4.44 -19.45 -10.86
N ALA A 98 -4.27 -20.12 -9.71
CA ALA A 98 -4.72 -21.49 -9.52
C ALA A 98 -6.22 -21.61 -9.20
N THR A 99 -6.91 -20.50 -8.93
CA THR A 99 -8.33 -20.48 -8.55
C THR A 99 -9.23 -20.51 -9.79
N PRO A 100 -10.08 -21.54 -9.98
CA PRO A 100 -11.05 -21.56 -11.08
C PRO A 100 -12.03 -20.38 -11.02
N HIS A 101 -12.48 -19.91 -12.18
CA HIS A 101 -13.47 -18.82 -12.25
C HIS A 101 -14.73 -19.13 -11.42
N GLY A 102 -15.21 -18.12 -10.68
CA GLY A 102 -16.37 -18.25 -9.81
C GLY A 102 -16.09 -18.95 -8.47
N LYS A 103 -14.82 -19.28 -8.15
CA LYS A 103 -14.39 -19.74 -6.83
C LYS A 103 -13.67 -18.62 -6.07
N PRO A 104 -13.73 -18.59 -4.73
CA PRO A 104 -12.98 -17.62 -3.94
C PRO A 104 -11.48 -17.88 -4.05
N ILE A 105 -10.71 -16.80 -4.14
CA ILE A 105 -9.24 -16.85 -4.04
C ILE A 105 -8.89 -16.98 -2.57
N LEU A 106 -8.29 -18.10 -2.20
CA LEU A 106 -7.80 -18.37 -0.85
C LEU A 106 -6.32 -18.68 -0.93
N LEU A 107 -5.54 -18.31 0.08
CA LEU A 107 -4.11 -18.63 0.12
C LEU A 107 -3.85 -20.15 0.10
N GLU A 108 -4.81 -20.99 0.50
CA GLU A 108 -4.72 -22.45 0.35
C GLU A 108 -4.67 -22.92 -1.10
N ASN A 109 -5.07 -22.08 -2.05
CA ASN A 109 -5.05 -22.39 -3.47
C ASN A 109 -3.64 -22.25 -4.06
N ASP A 110 -2.66 -21.67 -3.34
CA ASP A 110 -1.28 -21.61 -3.80
C ASP A 110 -0.71 -23.04 -3.95
N PRO A 111 -0.37 -23.49 -5.18
CA PRO A 111 0.15 -24.84 -5.41
C PRO A 111 1.51 -25.09 -4.76
N GLN A 112 2.22 -24.03 -4.35
CA GLN A 112 3.53 -24.13 -3.69
C GLN A 112 3.44 -24.07 -2.17
N ARG A 113 2.23 -23.90 -1.59
CA ARG A 113 2.06 -23.84 -0.15
C ARG A 113 2.36 -25.21 0.48
N ILE A 114 3.42 -25.28 1.27
CA ILE A 114 3.73 -26.44 2.10
C ILE A 114 2.74 -26.45 3.28
N ARG A 115 2.11 -27.60 3.52
CA ARG A 115 1.17 -27.82 4.63
C ARG A 115 1.89 -27.96 5.97
#